data_AF-A0A960G4V2-F1
#
_entry.id   AF-A0A960G4V2-F1
#
_cell.length_a   1.000
_cell.length_b   1.000
_cell.length_c   1.000
_cell.angle_alpha   90.00
_cell.angle_beta   90.00
_cell.angle_gamma   90.00
#
_symmetry.space_group_name_H-M   'P 1'
#
loop_
_entity.id
_entity.type
_entity.pdbx_description
1 polymer ?
#
loop_
_entity_poly.entity_id
_entity_poly.type
_entity_poly.pdbx_seq_one_letter_code
_entity_poly.pdbx_strand_id
1 'polypeptide(L)' 'FPGIFRGAFDVHATAITEGMKLAAANALADLVGDDLREDLVIPSPFDPRVGPAVSTAVAEAARRDGVARR' A
#
# COMPACT_ATOMS: atom_id res chain seq x y z
N PHE A 1 -4.68 -4.78 -5.88
CA PHE A 1 -5.20 -5.52 -4.70
C PHE A 1 -4.26 -6.52 -4.01
N PRO A 2 -3.16 -7.06 -4.59
CA PRO A 2 -2.31 -8.01 -3.83
C PRO A 2 -1.47 -7.37 -2.71
N GLY A 3 -1.02 -6.11 -2.89
CA GLY A 3 -0.13 -5.44 -1.92
C GLY A 3 -0.74 -5.25 -0.53
N ILE A 4 -2.04 -4.90 -0.43
CA ILE A 4 -2.70 -4.70 0.87
C ILE A 4 -2.70 -5.99 1.71
N PHE A 5 -3.11 -7.10 1.10
CA PHE A 5 -3.12 -8.39 1.81
C PHE A 5 -1.71 -8.85 2.12
N ARG A 6 -0.77 -8.68 1.19
CA ARG A 6 0.63 -9.04 1.44
C ARG A 6 1.21 -8.29 2.64
N GLY A 7 1.07 -6.97 2.69
CA GLY A 7 1.56 -6.15 3.81
C GLY A 7 0.89 -6.50 5.13
N ALA A 8 -0.43 -6.71 5.12
CA ALA A 8 -1.16 -7.15 6.31
C ALA A 8 -0.69 -8.52 6.81
N PHE A 9 -0.44 -9.47 5.90
CA PHE A 9 0.04 -10.81 6.25
C PHE A 9 1.48 -10.81 6.73
N ASP A 10 2.38 -10.00 6.15
CA ASP A 10 3.79 -9.95 6.56
C ASP A 10 3.97 -9.55 8.03
N VAL A 11 3.01 -8.81 8.61
CA VAL A 11 3.03 -8.31 10.01
C VAL A 11 1.97 -8.95 10.90
N HIS A 12 1.29 -9.98 10.40
CA HIS A 12 0.21 -10.70 11.09
C HIS A 12 -0.90 -9.77 11.61
N ALA A 13 -1.27 -8.75 10.82
CA ALA A 13 -2.31 -7.79 11.17
C ALA A 13 -3.63 -8.51 11.54
N THR A 14 -4.29 -8.05 12.60
CA THR A 14 -5.57 -8.62 13.05
C THR A 14 -6.78 -8.06 12.31
N ALA A 15 -6.63 -6.90 11.67
CA ALA A 15 -7.66 -6.23 10.90
C ALA A 15 -7.04 -5.41 9.75
N ILE A 16 -7.86 -5.05 8.76
CA ILE A 16 -7.53 -4.01 7.79
C ILE A 16 -8.17 -2.70 8.25
N THR A 17 -7.35 -1.71 8.58
CA THR A 17 -7.79 -0.42 9.11
C THR A 17 -7.98 0.62 8.00
N GLU A 18 -8.63 1.75 8.31
CA GLU A 18 -8.68 2.89 7.38
C GLU A 18 -7.28 3.49 7.14
N GLY A 19 -6.40 3.48 8.15
CA GLY A 19 -5.01 3.91 8.02
C GLY A 19 -4.24 3.09 6.98
N MET A 20 -4.45 1.77 6.94
CA MET A 20 -3.87 0.89 5.93
C MET A 20 -4.40 1.19 4.52
N LYS A 21 -5.69 1.50 4.38
CA LYS A 21 -6.29 1.88 3.08
C LYS A 21 -5.70 3.19 2.57
N LEU A 22 -5.60 4.19 3.43
CA LEU A 22 -4.99 5.48 3.11
C LEU A 22 -3.50 5.31 2.75
N ALA A 23 -2.76 4.50 3.50
CA ALA A 23 -1.35 4.22 3.19
C ALA A 23 -1.18 3.54 1.84
N ALA A 24 -2.05 2.59 1.48
CA ALA A 24 -2.03 1.97 0.16
C ALA A 24 -2.33 2.96 -0.97
N ALA A 25 -3.31 3.85 -0.77
CA ALA A 25 -3.64 4.90 -1.74
C ALA A 25 -2.48 5.88 -1.95
N ASN A 26 -1.86 6.34 -0.85
CA ASN A 26 -0.70 7.23 -0.91
C ASN A 26 0.48 6.55 -1.61
N ALA A 27 0.77 5.28 -1.30
CA ALA A 27 1.84 4.54 -1.97
C ALA A 27 1.62 4.39 -3.48
N LEU A 28 0.36 4.28 -3.95
CA LEU A 28 0.03 4.28 -5.38
C LEU A 28 0.22 5.66 -6.01
N ALA A 29 -0.19 6.72 -5.31
CA ALA A 29 -0.02 8.11 -5.77
C ALA A 29 1.47 8.48 -5.87
N ASP A 30 2.28 8.11 -4.88
CA ASP A 30 3.72 8.36 -4.84
C ASP A 30 4.47 7.67 -5.99
N LEU A 31 3.97 6.53 -6.48
CA LEU A 31 4.54 5.83 -7.65
C LEU A 31 4.28 6.56 -8.98
N VAL A 32 3.22 7.37 -9.06
CA VAL A 32 3.00 8.28 -10.19
C VAL A 32 3.91 9.50 -10.02
N GLY A 33 3.89 10.11 -8.83
CA GLY A 33 4.73 11.26 -8.50
C GLY A 33 4.61 12.39 -9.51
N ASP A 34 5.75 12.91 -9.96
CA ASP A 34 5.84 14.00 -10.94
C ASP A 34 5.50 13.58 -12.38
N ASP A 35 5.34 12.28 -12.65
CA ASP A 35 4.99 11.74 -13.97
C ASP A 35 3.47 11.81 -14.25
N LEU A 36 2.74 12.52 -13.38
CA LEU A 36 1.30 12.74 -13.48
C LEU A 36 0.93 13.42 -14.80
N ARG A 37 0.05 12.77 -15.55
CA ARG A 37 -0.49 13.26 -16.82
C ARG A 37 -1.91 12.75 -17.02
N GLU A 38 -2.63 13.30 -17.98
CA GLU A 38 -4.05 12.99 -18.23
C GLU A 38 -4.32 11.49 -18.42
N ASP A 39 -3.37 10.75 -18.98
CA ASP A 39 -3.43 9.30 -19.20
C ASP A 39 -2.67 8.46 -18.13
N LEU A 40 -2.07 9.08 -17.10
CA LEU A 40 -1.38 8.40 -16.01
C LEU A 40 -1.71 9.04 -14.66
N VAL A 41 -2.92 8.77 -14.18
CA VAL A 41 -3.39 9.16 -12.83
C VAL A 41 -3.22 8.04 -11.79
N ILE A 42 -2.97 6.80 -12.24
CA ILE A 42 -2.76 5.62 -11.42
C ILE A 42 -1.74 4.71 -12.14
N PRO A 43 -0.80 4.05 -11.44
CA PRO A 43 0.17 3.19 -12.10
C PRO A 43 -0.51 1.96 -12.72
N SER A 44 0.14 1.36 -13.70
CA SER A 44 -0.32 0.10 -14.30
C SER A 44 -0.49 -0.97 -13.22
N PRO A 45 -1.55 -1.80 -13.27
CA PRO A 45 -1.74 -2.90 -12.33
C PRO A 45 -0.63 -3.96 -12.42
N PHE A 46 0.15 -3.98 -13.52
CA PHE A 46 1.28 -4.87 -13.74
C PHE A 46 2.65 -4.19 -13.50
N ASP A 47 2.67 -2.93 -13.05
CA ASP A 47 3.91 -2.28 -12.67
C ASP A 47 4.56 -3.06 -11.50
N PRO A 48 5.79 -3.60 -11.67
CA PRO A 48 6.43 -4.43 -10.66
C PRO A 48 6.71 -3.67 -9.36
N ARG A 49 6.68 -2.33 -9.37
CA ARG A 49 6.88 -1.47 -8.20
C ARG A 49 5.65 -1.42 -7.28
N VAL A 50 4.44 -1.63 -7.83
CA VAL A 50 3.18 -1.48 -7.10
C VAL A 50 3.06 -2.48 -5.94
N GLY A 51 3.36 -3.76 -6.20
CA GLY A 51 3.26 -4.81 -5.18
C GLY A 51 4.10 -4.50 -3.94
N PRO A 52 5.43 -4.35 -4.08
CA PRO A 52 6.33 -4.02 -2.98
C PRO A 52 5.98 -2.71 -2.26
N ALA A 53 5.72 -1.62 -3.00
CA ALA A 53 5.43 -0.32 -2.41
C ALA A 53 4.17 -0.36 -1.53
N VAL A 54 3.08 -0.93 -2.05
CA VAL A 54 1.82 -1.03 -1.30
C VAL A 54 1.97 -1.97 -0.11
N SER A 55 2.66 -3.11 -0.25
CA SER A 55 2.85 -4.03 0.89
C SER A 55 3.66 -3.41 2.02
N THR A 56 4.73 -2.67 1.71
CA THR A 56 5.55 -1.99 2.71
C THR A 56 4.74 -0.92 3.44
N ALA A 57 4.06 -0.03 2.71
CA ALA A 57 3.27 1.04 3.30
C ALA A 57 2.14 0.51 4.19
N VAL A 58 1.49 -0.59 3.79
CA VAL A 58 0.42 -1.23 4.56
C VAL A 58 0.97 -1.91 5.81
N ALA A 59 2.11 -2.59 5.72
CA ALA A 59 2.78 -3.20 6.88
C ALA A 59 3.17 -2.15 7.93
N GLU A 60 3.67 -0.99 7.50
CA GLU A 60 3.99 0.14 8.38
C GLU A 60 2.75 0.75 9.02
N ALA A 61 1.68 0.95 8.22
CA ALA A 61 0.41 1.45 8.74
C ALA A 61 -0.21 0.50 9.78
N ALA A 62 -0.20 -0.81 9.52
CA ALA A 62 -0.69 -1.81 10.47
C ALA A 62 0.07 -1.79 11.81
N ARG A 63 1.38 -1.50 11.79
CA ARG A 63 2.17 -1.31 13.02
C ARG A 63 1.80 -0.03 13.76
N ARG A 64 1.65 1.08 13.04
CA ARG A 64 1.22 2.36 13.64
C ARG A 64 -0.17 2.29 14.26
N ASP A 65 -1.08 1.58 13.60
CA ASP A 65 -2.46 1.42 14.05
C ASP A 65 -2.61 0.38 15.18
N GLY A 66 -1.52 -0.28 15.59
CA GLY A 66 -1.53 -1.24 16.70
C GLY A 66 -2.23 -2.57 16.41
N VAL A 67 -2.50 -2.87 15.13
CA VAL A 67 -3.13 -4.14 14.70
C VAL A 67 -2.11 -5.20 14.29
N ALA A 68 -0.84 -4.83 14.11
CA ALA A 68 0.25 -5.75 13.82
C ALA A 68 0.67 -6.56 15.06
N ARG A 69 0.98 -7.84 14.85
CA ARG A 69 1.48 -8.75 15.91
C ARG A 69 2.96 -9.10 15.74
N ARG A 70 3.64 -8.48 14.76
CA ARG A 70 5.07 -8.62 14.46
C ARG A 70 5.68 -7.36 13.85
#